data_AF-A0A936EV62-F1
#
_entry.id   AF-A0A936EV62-F1
#
_cell.length_a   1.000
_cell.length_b   1.000
_cell.length_c   1.000
_cell.angle_alpha   90.00
_cell.angle_beta   90.00
_cell.angle_gamma   90.00
#
_symmetry.space_group_name_H-M   'P 1'
#
loop_
_entity.id
_entity.type
_entity.pdbx_description
1 polymer ?
#
loop_
_entity_poly.entity_id
_entity_poly.type
_entity_poly.pdbx_seq_one_letter_code
_entity_poly.pdbx_strand_id
1 'polypeptide(L)'
;MAAGSRQFLLQDVDPMALVDELAQGAVSDGRGLTLGDLVGHRLDRYAAMHRVLHLLAGLARRGWLRPTDVIEGIGAEVQDKKGMDAFQAAHVLPCDLAINGCEGVHEQFFSPIIRGNVKARLFGRTNVVHRLVNYADRRCEANGWIDALVHCARLLAQGGDAENVFQRELLPRCAQAVVAARNALMSALQTAERQAMGKPTLLAPNGLPASPRVQDFRVSDKVADPRVRAINKEVVLQVFDEYQRGIAGLAPEVLARGRRESIDWVELERDWRATYGV
;
A
#
# COMPACT_ATOMS: atom_id res chain seq x y z
N MET A 1 -9.92 20.49 -1.76
CA MET A 1 -8.72 20.62 -0.90
C MET A 1 -7.54 20.90 -1.80
N ALA A 2 -6.82 21.98 -1.55
CA ALA A 2 -5.56 22.23 -2.24
C ALA A 2 -4.61 21.05 -1.94
N ALA A 3 -4.06 20.42 -2.97
CA ALA A 3 -3.06 19.38 -2.79
C ALA A 3 -1.81 20.03 -2.17
N GLY A 4 -1.66 19.91 -0.85
CA GLY A 4 -0.41 20.24 -0.19
C GLY A 4 0.74 19.50 -0.87
N SER A 5 1.86 20.19 -1.10
CA SER A 5 3.05 19.57 -1.69
C SER A 5 3.48 18.38 -0.84
N ARG A 6 3.51 17.17 -1.42
CA ARG A 6 3.98 15.95 -0.74
C ARG A 6 5.40 16.15 -0.22
N GLN A 7 5.67 15.73 1.01
CA GLN A 7 6.99 15.77 1.60
C GLN A 7 7.80 14.55 1.15
N PHE A 8 8.94 14.77 0.47
CA PHE A 8 9.90 13.71 0.14
C PHE A 8 11.00 13.64 1.20
N LEU A 9 11.24 12.45 1.78
CA LEU A 9 12.26 12.26 2.82
C LEU A 9 13.67 12.12 2.24
N LEU A 10 13.80 11.45 1.09
CA LEU A 10 15.01 11.39 0.28
C LEU A 10 14.80 12.23 -0.97
N GLN A 11 15.53 13.34 -1.06
CA GLN A 11 15.48 14.22 -2.22
C GLN A 11 16.32 13.69 -3.38
N ASP A 12 17.47 13.09 -3.06
CA ASP A 12 18.38 12.47 -4.02
C ASP A 12 18.30 10.96 -3.92
N VAL A 13 17.71 10.33 -4.93
CA VAL A 13 17.56 8.88 -5.02
C VAL A 13 18.57 8.37 -6.04
N ASP A 14 19.41 7.41 -5.64
CA ASP A 14 20.32 6.74 -6.57
C ASP A 14 19.51 6.00 -7.66
N PRO A 15 19.63 6.37 -8.94
CA PRO A 15 18.92 5.70 -10.02
C PRO A 15 19.26 4.21 -10.13
N MET A 16 20.48 3.80 -9.76
CA MET A 16 20.87 2.39 -9.79
C MET A 16 20.14 1.59 -8.71
N ALA A 17 19.97 2.17 -7.51
CA ALA A 17 19.17 1.55 -6.47
C ALA A 17 17.69 1.37 -6.88
N LEU A 18 17.14 2.31 -7.67
CA LEU A 18 15.79 2.18 -8.22
C LEU A 18 15.70 1.09 -9.30
N VAL A 19 16.72 0.95 -10.14
CA VAL A 19 16.79 -0.12 -11.14
C VAL A 19 16.91 -1.48 -10.47
N ASP A 20 17.75 -1.60 -9.44
CA ASP A 20 17.92 -2.83 -8.67
C ASP A 20 16.62 -3.25 -7.98
N GLU A 21 15.92 -2.29 -7.34
CA GLU A 21 14.60 -2.53 -6.75
C GLU A 21 13.56 -2.97 -7.78
N LEU A 22 13.57 -2.37 -8.98
CA LEU A 22 12.68 -2.75 -10.07
C LEU A 22 12.99 -4.13 -10.66
N ALA A 23 14.27 -4.52 -10.70
CA ALA A 23 14.73 -5.78 -11.26
C ALA A 23 14.57 -6.94 -10.27
N GLN A 24 14.73 -6.69 -8.98
CA GLN A 24 14.59 -7.69 -7.94
C GLN A 24 13.13 -8.15 -7.86
N GLY A 25 12.88 -9.45 -8.07
CA GLY A 25 11.52 -10.00 -7.97
C GLY A 25 10.54 -9.51 -9.05
N ALA A 26 11.05 -8.87 -10.10
CA ALA A 26 10.23 -8.25 -11.14
C ALA A 26 9.26 -9.25 -11.78
N VAL A 27 7.97 -8.92 -11.75
CA VAL A 27 6.93 -9.66 -12.48
C VAL A 27 6.61 -8.92 -13.76
N SER A 28 6.45 -9.65 -14.86
CA SER A 28 5.91 -9.10 -16.10
C SER A 28 4.48 -9.59 -16.35
N ASP A 29 3.68 -8.80 -17.06
CA ASP A 29 2.41 -9.30 -17.58
C ASP A 29 2.63 -10.32 -18.72
N GLY A 30 1.56 -10.98 -19.14
CA GLY A 30 1.59 -11.93 -20.27
C GLY A 30 1.96 -11.31 -21.63
N ARG A 31 2.29 -10.01 -21.66
CA ARG A 31 2.67 -9.22 -22.84
C ARG A 31 3.98 -8.47 -22.61
N GLY A 32 4.80 -8.91 -21.65
CA GLY A 32 6.16 -8.42 -21.41
C GLY A 32 6.27 -7.04 -20.74
N LEU A 33 5.19 -6.47 -20.19
CA LEU A 33 5.27 -5.25 -19.39
C LEU A 33 5.76 -5.58 -17.97
N THR A 34 6.93 -5.07 -17.58
CA THR A 34 7.43 -5.15 -16.20
C THR A 34 6.55 -4.33 -15.25
N LEU A 35 6.10 -4.96 -14.17
CA LEU A 35 5.25 -4.36 -13.13
C LEU A 35 6.02 -3.94 -11.88
N GLY A 36 7.28 -4.36 -11.75
CA GLY A 36 8.08 -4.30 -10.52
C GLY A 36 7.90 -5.56 -9.66
N ASP A 37 8.41 -5.54 -8.42
CA ASP A 37 8.21 -6.61 -7.44
C ASP A 37 6.78 -6.60 -6.89
N LEU A 38 5.85 -7.13 -7.67
CA LEU A 38 4.43 -7.14 -7.31
C LEU A 38 4.17 -7.98 -6.04
N VAL A 39 4.87 -9.10 -5.89
CA VAL A 39 4.72 -10.01 -4.75
C VAL A 39 5.27 -9.33 -3.50
N GLY A 40 6.50 -8.81 -3.57
CA GLY A 40 7.13 -8.05 -2.48
C GLY A 40 6.30 -6.85 -2.07
N HIS A 41 5.77 -6.08 -3.04
CA HIS A 41 4.90 -4.95 -2.74
C HIS A 41 3.67 -5.38 -1.94
N ARG A 42 2.93 -6.40 -2.38
CA ARG A 42 1.78 -6.93 -1.63
C ARG A 42 2.18 -7.35 -0.21
N LEU A 43 3.27 -8.10 -0.07
CA LEU A 43 3.76 -8.58 1.23
C LEU A 43 4.13 -7.42 2.16
N ASP A 44 4.84 -6.41 1.63
CA ASP A 44 5.19 -5.19 2.34
C ASP A 44 3.93 -4.44 2.82
N ARG A 45 2.87 -4.36 1.99
CA ARG A 45 1.61 -3.70 2.36
C ARG A 45 1.00 -4.33 3.61
N TYR A 46 0.91 -5.66 3.64
CA TYR A 46 0.39 -6.38 4.82
C TYR A 46 1.31 -6.28 6.05
N ALA A 47 2.63 -6.35 5.85
CA ALA A 47 3.60 -6.17 6.93
C ALA A 47 3.52 -4.77 7.54
N ALA A 48 3.33 -3.73 6.73
CA ALA A 48 3.16 -2.35 7.22
C ALA A 48 1.85 -2.19 8.00
N MET A 49 0.74 -2.72 7.50
CA MET A 49 -0.53 -2.68 8.24
C MET A 49 -0.41 -3.42 9.58
N HIS A 50 0.22 -4.60 9.62
CA HIS A 50 0.49 -5.33 10.87
C HIS A 50 1.31 -4.48 11.86
N ARG A 51 2.39 -3.85 11.41
CA ARG A 51 3.22 -2.96 12.24
C ARG A 51 2.43 -1.78 12.80
N VAL A 52 1.59 -1.15 11.98
CA VAL A 52 0.74 -0.03 12.41
C VAL A 52 -0.26 -0.48 13.46
N LEU A 53 -0.90 -1.65 13.31
CA LEU A 53 -1.80 -2.18 14.33
C LEU A 53 -1.06 -2.43 15.65
N HIS A 54 0.16 -2.97 15.62
CA HIS A 54 0.96 -3.13 16.84
C HIS A 54 1.36 -1.81 17.49
N LEU A 55 1.66 -0.79 16.69
CA LEU A 55 1.95 0.56 17.18
C LEU A 55 0.72 1.12 17.91
N LEU A 56 -0.45 1.11 17.24
CA LEU A 56 -1.72 1.60 17.79
C LEU A 56 -2.13 0.85 19.06
N ALA A 57 -1.95 -0.47 19.10
CA ALA A 57 -2.20 -1.25 20.31
C ALA A 57 -1.26 -0.87 21.46
N GLY A 58 0.00 -0.51 21.16
CA GLY A 58 0.93 0.05 22.12
C GLY A 58 0.46 1.40 22.65
N LEU A 59 0.07 2.33 21.77
CA LEU A 59 -0.50 3.62 22.15
C LEU A 59 -1.74 3.44 23.05
N ALA A 60 -2.65 2.50 22.70
CA ALA A 60 -3.85 2.22 23.45
C ALA A 60 -3.55 1.68 24.86
N ARG A 61 -2.61 0.73 25.01
CA ARG A 61 -2.18 0.23 26.32
C ARG A 61 -1.60 1.31 27.24
N ARG A 62 -1.10 2.41 26.67
CA ARG A 62 -0.57 3.57 27.40
C ARG A 62 -1.61 4.66 27.65
N GLY A 63 -2.84 4.49 27.14
CA GLY A 63 -3.89 5.50 27.22
C GLY A 63 -3.68 6.69 26.29
N TRP A 64 -2.75 6.60 25.32
CA TRP A 64 -2.50 7.63 24.30
C TRP A 64 -3.43 7.48 23.09
N LEU A 65 -4.12 6.35 22.99
CA LEU A 65 -5.23 6.12 22.08
C LEU A 65 -6.41 5.57 22.89
N ARG A 66 -7.56 6.22 22.84
CA ARG A 66 -8.72 5.97 23.71
C ARG A 66 -9.97 5.64 22.91
N PRO A 67 -10.94 4.91 23.49
CA PRO A 67 -12.19 4.57 22.80
C PRO A 67 -13.00 5.79 22.33
N THR A 68 -12.82 6.94 22.99
CA THR A 68 -13.50 8.20 22.70
C THR A 68 -12.80 9.05 21.63
N ASP A 69 -11.61 8.65 21.18
CA ASP A 69 -10.88 9.42 20.18
C ASP A 69 -11.52 9.25 18.79
N VAL A 70 -11.54 10.34 18.03
CA VAL A 70 -12.02 10.35 16.65
C VAL A 70 -10.89 9.89 15.74
N ILE A 71 -11.08 8.78 15.05
CA ILE A 71 -10.08 8.17 14.15
C ILE A 71 -10.61 8.18 12.71
N GLU A 72 -9.84 8.77 11.81
CA GLU A 72 -10.18 8.95 10.39
C GLU A 72 -9.02 8.55 9.49
N GLY A 73 -9.32 8.00 8.32
CA GLY A 73 -8.32 7.69 7.30
C GLY A 73 -8.00 8.94 6.47
N ILE A 74 -6.72 9.26 6.32
CA ILE A 74 -6.26 10.40 5.52
C ILE A 74 -5.30 9.95 4.42
N GLY A 75 -5.14 10.79 3.40
CA GLY A 75 -4.16 10.53 2.35
C GLY A 75 -2.73 10.52 2.91
N ALA A 76 -1.84 9.76 2.28
CA ALA A 76 -0.44 9.77 2.69
C ALA A 76 0.22 11.13 2.40
N GLU A 77 0.81 11.72 3.44
CA GLU A 77 1.44 13.05 3.38
C GLU A 77 2.92 13.01 2.96
N VAL A 78 3.56 11.86 3.20
CA VAL A 78 5.00 11.69 3.13
C VAL A 78 5.35 10.57 2.18
N GLN A 79 6.38 10.76 1.37
CA GLN A 79 7.00 9.71 0.56
C GLN A 79 8.47 9.62 0.90
N ASP A 80 8.99 8.41 1.07
CA ASP A 80 10.41 8.18 1.31
C ASP A 80 11.24 8.62 0.10
N LYS A 81 10.77 8.40 -1.12
CA LYS A 81 11.46 8.73 -2.36
C LYS A 81 10.52 9.10 -3.50
N LYS A 82 11.08 9.73 -4.53
CA LYS A 82 10.38 9.99 -5.80
C LYS A 82 10.56 8.79 -6.74
N GLY A 83 9.51 8.45 -7.51
CA GLY A 83 9.60 7.47 -8.60
C GLY A 83 10.09 8.07 -9.92
N MET A 84 10.17 7.25 -10.97
CA MET A 84 10.56 7.62 -12.34
C MET A 84 9.41 7.35 -13.32
N ASP A 85 9.01 8.33 -14.14
CA ASP A 85 8.04 8.18 -15.25
C ASP A 85 6.89 7.17 -15.01
N ALA A 86 6.95 5.99 -15.66
CA ALA A 86 5.95 4.92 -15.59
C ALA A 86 6.05 4.06 -14.30
N PHE A 87 7.16 4.13 -13.58
CA PHE A 87 7.47 3.42 -12.35
C PHE A 87 7.43 4.38 -11.16
N GLN A 88 6.30 4.38 -10.48
CA GLN A 88 6.01 5.37 -9.45
C GLN A 88 6.28 4.80 -8.07
N ALA A 89 6.69 5.66 -7.15
CA ALA A 89 6.68 5.35 -5.73
C ALA A 89 5.22 5.10 -5.28
N ALA A 90 4.96 3.86 -4.88
CA ALA A 90 3.68 3.39 -4.35
C ALA A 90 3.79 3.23 -2.84
N HIS A 91 2.90 3.92 -2.11
CA HIS A 91 2.82 3.78 -0.66
C HIS A 91 2.52 2.35 -0.27
N VAL A 92 3.26 1.87 0.74
CA VAL A 92 3.04 0.54 1.29
C VAL A 92 1.80 0.53 2.19
N LEU A 93 1.54 1.60 2.93
CA LEU A 93 0.35 1.73 3.75
C LEU A 93 -0.81 2.28 2.91
N PRO A 94 -2.05 1.75 3.03
CA PRO A 94 -3.19 2.25 2.24
C PRO A 94 -3.60 3.70 2.57
N CYS A 95 -3.41 4.13 3.81
CA CYS A 95 -3.67 5.48 4.27
C CYS A 95 -2.87 5.76 5.55
N ASP A 96 -2.69 7.04 5.88
CA ASP A 96 -2.35 7.43 7.25
C ASP A 96 -3.65 7.58 8.07
N LEU A 97 -3.55 7.80 9.37
CA LEU A 97 -4.69 8.01 10.25
C LEU A 97 -4.56 9.37 10.94
N ALA A 98 -5.65 10.13 10.94
CA ALA A 98 -5.81 11.28 11.81
C ALA A 98 -6.47 10.83 13.12
N ILE A 99 -5.97 11.34 14.25
CA ILE A 99 -6.51 11.08 15.59
C ILE A 99 -6.85 12.42 16.23
N ASN A 100 -8.13 12.65 16.54
CA ASN A 100 -8.64 13.91 17.09
C ASN A 100 -8.23 15.15 16.26
N GLY A 101 -8.25 15.02 14.93
CA GLY A 101 -7.85 16.08 14.00
C GLY A 101 -6.34 16.32 13.87
N CYS A 102 -5.50 15.56 14.58
CA CYS A 102 -4.06 15.56 14.35
C CYS A 102 -3.74 14.63 13.19
N GLU A 103 -3.28 15.19 12.08
CA GLU A 103 -2.97 14.44 10.85
C GLU A 103 -1.70 13.59 11.05
N GLY A 104 -1.85 12.27 10.97
CA GLY A 104 -0.77 11.31 11.08
C GLY A 104 -0.58 10.73 12.48
N VAL A 105 -0.44 9.40 12.56
CA VAL A 105 -0.21 8.69 13.84
C VAL A 105 1.11 9.10 14.48
N HIS A 106 2.09 9.50 13.67
CA HIS A 106 3.40 9.94 14.15
C HIS A 106 3.32 11.20 15.02
N GLU A 107 2.29 12.03 14.87
CA GLU A 107 2.11 13.24 15.70
C GLU A 107 1.73 12.93 17.15
N GLN A 108 1.38 11.67 17.48
CA GLN A 108 1.13 11.24 18.86
C GLN A 108 2.41 11.13 19.72
N PHE A 109 3.59 11.22 19.09
CA PHE A 109 4.89 11.12 19.74
C PHE A 109 5.46 12.52 20.03
N PHE A 110 5.81 12.82 21.28
CA PHE A 110 6.47 14.08 21.65
C PHE A 110 7.94 14.10 21.27
N SER A 111 8.62 12.95 21.37
CA SER A 111 10.02 12.88 20.98
C SER A 111 10.16 13.12 19.47
N PRO A 112 10.89 14.17 19.03
CA PRO A 112 11.07 14.45 17.61
C PRO A 112 11.83 13.32 16.90
N ILE A 113 12.71 12.61 17.62
CA ILE A 113 13.47 11.48 17.08
C ILE A 113 12.54 10.29 16.83
N ILE A 114 11.65 9.97 17.77
CA ILE A 114 10.73 8.84 17.64
C ILE A 114 9.67 9.16 16.59
N ARG A 115 9.08 10.36 16.65
CA ARG A 115 8.17 10.89 15.62
C ARG A 115 8.76 10.75 14.22
N GLY A 116 10.00 11.22 14.03
CA GLY A 116 10.70 11.14 12.74
C GLY A 116 10.90 9.69 12.26
N ASN A 117 11.27 8.78 13.16
CA ASN A 117 11.44 7.36 12.83
C ASN A 117 10.13 6.68 12.47
N VAL A 118 9.06 6.91 13.24
CA VAL A 118 7.72 6.37 12.95
C VAL A 118 7.23 6.89 11.60
N LYS A 119 7.34 8.21 11.38
CA LYS A 119 6.99 8.87 10.12
C LYS A 119 7.72 8.23 8.94
N ALA A 120 9.05 8.10 9.01
CA ALA A 120 9.85 7.59 7.90
C ALA A 120 9.68 6.08 7.66
N ARG A 121 9.67 5.27 8.72
CA ARG A 121 9.76 3.80 8.62
C ARG A 121 8.42 3.08 8.51
N LEU A 122 7.31 3.76 8.81
CA LEU A 122 5.96 3.21 8.65
C LEU A 122 5.16 3.95 7.59
N PHE A 123 5.06 5.28 7.69
CA PHE A 123 4.11 6.06 6.88
C PHE A 123 4.73 6.57 5.57
N GLY A 124 6.04 6.83 5.56
CA GLY A 124 6.76 7.28 4.38
C GLY A 124 7.16 6.18 3.41
N ARG A 125 7.17 4.90 3.82
CA ARG A 125 7.74 3.80 3.03
C ARG A 125 7.00 3.60 1.71
N THR A 126 7.74 3.55 0.61
CA THR A 126 7.22 3.22 -0.72
C THR A 126 8.01 2.09 -1.38
N ASN A 127 7.35 1.36 -2.29
CA ASN A 127 8.02 0.52 -3.28
C ASN A 127 7.93 1.18 -4.66
N VAL A 128 8.90 0.92 -5.53
CA VAL A 128 8.80 1.33 -6.93
C VAL A 128 8.10 0.25 -7.75
N VAL A 129 6.91 0.61 -8.26
CA VAL A 129 6.06 -0.30 -9.05
C VAL A 129 5.50 0.44 -10.26
N HIS A 130 5.03 -0.32 -11.25
CA HIS A 130 4.41 0.28 -12.42
C HIS A 130 3.11 1.03 -12.03
N ARG A 131 2.81 2.14 -12.72
CA ARG A 131 1.62 2.99 -12.47
C ARG A 131 0.28 2.25 -12.50
N LEU A 132 0.19 1.10 -13.18
CA LEU A 132 -1.01 0.26 -13.19
C LEU A 132 -1.20 -0.50 -11.87
N VAL A 133 -0.11 -0.83 -11.17
CA VAL A 133 -0.16 -1.36 -9.79
C VAL A 133 -0.70 -0.29 -8.85
N ASN A 134 -0.14 0.92 -8.90
CA ASN A 134 -0.65 2.08 -8.17
C ASN A 134 -2.13 2.38 -8.44
N TYR A 135 -2.59 2.15 -9.67
CA TYR A 135 -4.00 2.28 -10.02
C TYR A 135 -4.86 1.20 -9.34
N ALA A 136 -4.37 -0.04 -9.26
CA ALA A 136 -5.03 -1.12 -8.53
C ALA A 136 -5.06 -0.84 -7.02
N ASP A 137 -3.97 -0.31 -6.45
CA ASP A 137 -3.89 0.09 -5.03
C ASP A 137 -5.00 1.05 -4.66
N ARG A 138 -5.14 2.15 -5.43
CA ARG A 138 -6.19 3.15 -5.21
C ARG A 138 -7.60 2.56 -5.28
N ARG A 139 -7.80 1.52 -6.10
CA ARG A 139 -9.08 0.81 -6.17
C ARG A 139 -9.29 -0.01 -4.90
N CYS A 140 -8.31 -0.76 -4.45
CA CYS A 140 -8.41 -1.52 -3.19
C CYS A 140 -8.62 -0.60 -1.97
N GLU A 141 -7.89 0.53 -1.93
CA GLU A 141 -8.02 1.59 -0.92
C GLU A 141 -9.45 2.14 -0.88
N ALA A 142 -9.96 2.61 -2.02
CA ALA A 142 -11.30 3.18 -2.12
C ALA A 142 -12.44 2.17 -1.95
N ASN A 143 -12.18 0.87 -2.14
CA ASN A 143 -13.17 -0.20 -1.98
C ASN A 143 -13.08 -0.91 -0.62
N GLY A 144 -12.25 -0.42 0.31
CA GLY A 144 -12.38 -0.81 1.72
C GLY A 144 -11.09 -1.04 2.50
N TRP A 145 -9.89 -0.91 1.93
CA TRP A 145 -8.67 -1.06 2.75
C TRP A 145 -8.51 0.07 3.76
N ILE A 146 -8.87 1.31 3.38
CA ILE A 146 -8.86 2.47 4.29
C ILE A 146 -9.84 2.23 5.44
N ASP A 147 -11.08 1.88 5.11
CA ASP A 147 -12.13 1.61 6.09
C ASP A 147 -11.76 0.43 7.01
N ALA A 148 -11.12 -0.61 6.47
CA ALA A 148 -10.64 -1.74 7.25
C ALA A 148 -9.60 -1.30 8.29
N LEU A 149 -8.63 -0.47 7.89
CA LEU A 149 -7.59 0.02 8.80
C LEU A 149 -8.17 0.93 9.89
N VAL A 150 -9.06 1.86 9.52
CA VAL A 150 -9.77 2.74 10.47
C VAL A 150 -10.61 1.92 11.45
N HIS A 151 -11.34 0.92 10.97
CA HIS A 151 -12.12 0.02 11.82
C HIS A 151 -11.22 -0.72 12.82
N CYS A 152 -10.10 -1.29 12.35
CA CYS A 152 -9.15 -1.98 13.21
C CYS A 152 -8.54 -1.04 14.26
N ALA A 153 -8.20 0.19 13.89
CA ALA A 153 -7.69 1.20 14.82
C ALA A 153 -8.69 1.49 15.96
N ARG A 154 -9.99 1.56 15.64
CA ARG A 154 -11.06 1.75 16.65
C ARG A 154 -11.19 0.55 17.59
N LEU A 155 -11.08 -0.67 17.09
CA LEU A 155 -11.07 -1.87 17.93
C LEU A 155 -9.87 -1.90 18.88
N LEU A 156 -8.70 -1.46 18.41
CA LEU A 156 -7.50 -1.37 19.25
C LEU A 156 -7.64 -0.29 20.32
N ALA A 157 -8.24 0.85 20.00
CA ALA A 157 -8.55 1.88 20.98
C ALA A 157 -9.47 1.37 22.11
N GLN A 158 -10.30 0.35 21.82
CA GLN A 158 -11.16 -0.34 22.79
C GLN A 158 -10.45 -1.46 23.57
N GLY A 159 -9.13 -1.61 23.41
CA GLY A 159 -8.34 -2.64 24.09
C GLY A 159 -8.23 -3.96 23.31
N GLY A 160 -8.54 -3.97 22.01
CA GLY A 160 -8.34 -5.13 21.16
C GLY A 160 -6.87 -5.58 21.11
N ASP A 161 -6.67 -6.89 21.00
CA ASP A 161 -5.34 -7.46 20.75
C ASP A 161 -4.95 -7.31 19.26
N ALA A 162 -3.74 -6.82 19.01
CA ALA A 162 -3.27 -6.51 17.65
C ALA A 162 -3.22 -7.71 16.72
N GLU A 163 -2.81 -8.87 17.22
CA GLU A 163 -2.72 -10.07 16.38
C GLU A 163 -4.12 -10.59 16.04
N ASN A 164 -5.02 -10.63 17.03
CA ASN A 164 -6.40 -11.01 16.78
C ASN A 164 -7.12 -10.04 15.83
N VAL A 165 -6.94 -8.72 16.00
CA VAL A 165 -7.51 -7.71 15.10
C VAL A 165 -6.92 -7.86 13.69
N PHE A 166 -5.62 -8.09 13.55
CA PHE A 166 -5.01 -8.32 12.24
C PHE A 166 -5.63 -9.55 11.54
N GLN A 167 -5.65 -10.71 12.21
CA GLN A 167 -6.07 -11.97 11.62
C GLN A 167 -7.58 -12.04 11.37
N ARG A 168 -8.39 -11.57 12.32
CA ARG A 168 -9.85 -11.76 12.31
C ARG A 168 -10.61 -10.61 11.68
N GLU A 169 -10.04 -9.41 11.68
CA GLU A 169 -10.73 -8.22 11.18
C GLU A 169 -10.06 -7.68 9.92
N LEU A 170 -8.76 -7.38 9.98
CA LEU A 170 -8.09 -6.71 8.85
C LEU A 170 -8.01 -7.63 7.62
N LEU A 171 -7.46 -8.84 7.77
CA LEU A 171 -7.23 -9.73 6.62
C LEU A 171 -8.52 -10.06 5.85
N PRO A 172 -9.64 -10.45 6.50
CA PRO A 172 -10.89 -10.72 5.79
C PRO A 172 -11.46 -9.48 5.09
N ARG A 173 -11.40 -8.30 5.72
CA ARG A 173 -11.89 -7.05 5.13
C ARG A 173 -11.05 -6.62 3.93
N CYS A 174 -9.73 -6.74 4.01
CA CYS A 174 -8.85 -6.46 2.87
C CYS A 174 -9.13 -7.42 1.71
N ALA A 175 -9.33 -8.72 1.98
CA ALA A 175 -9.68 -9.69 0.95
C ALA A 175 -11.02 -9.37 0.28
N GLN A 176 -12.04 -8.99 1.06
CA GLN A 176 -13.34 -8.55 0.54
C GLN A 176 -13.21 -7.30 -0.34
N ALA A 177 -12.42 -6.31 0.09
CA ALA A 177 -12.17 -5.10 -0.67
C ALA A 177 -11.45 -5.37 -2.01
N VAL A 178 -10.52 -6.33 -2.06
CA VAL A 178 -9.90 -6.77 -3.33
C VAL A 178 -10.95 -7.38 -4.26
N VAL A 179 -11.82 -8.26 -3.75
CA VAL A 179 -12.92 -8.84 -4.54
C VAL A 179 -13.88 -7.76 -5.04
N ALA A 180 -14.24 -6.80 -4.18
CA ALA A 180 -15.11 -5.68 -4.54
C ALA A 180 -14.48 -4.80 -5.63
N ALA A 181 -13.20 -4.43 -5.49
CA ALA A 181 -12.45 -3.66 -6.48
C ALA A 181 -12.37 -4.39 -7.84
N ARG A 182 -12.11 -5.71 -7.81
CA ARG A 182 -12.08 -6.57 -9.00
C ARG A 182 -13.45 -6.61 -9.68
N ASN A 183 -14.51 -6.85 -8.93
CA ASN A 183 -15.88 -6.91 -9.46
C ASN A 183 -16.32 -5.56 -10.04
N ALA A 184 -15.99 -4.45 -9.37
CA ALA A 184 -16.26 -3.11 -9.88
C ALA A 184 -15.53 -2.86 -11.21
N LEU A 185 -14.27 -3.31 -11.35
CA LEU A 185 -13.55 -3.22 -12.62
C LEU A 185 -14.20 -4.07 -13.72
N MET A 186 -14.55 -5.32 -13.41
CA MET A 186 -15.18 -6.25 -14.36
C MET A 186 -16.54 -5.75 -14.85
N SER A 187 -17.36 -5.19 -13.95
CA SER A 187 -18.64 -4.58 -14.28
C SER A 187 -18.48 -3.35 -15.18
N ALA A 188 -17.39 -2.59 -15.01
CA ALA A 188 -17.07 -1.42 -15.83
C ALA A 188 -16.41 -1.76 -17.18
N LEU A 189 -16.21 -3.04 -17.52
CA LEU A 189 -15.69 -3.45 -18.83
C LEU A 189 -16.75 -3.27 -19.92
N GLN A 190 -16.36 -2.58 -21.00
CA GLN A 190 -17.17 -2.47 -22.21
C GLN A 190 -17.08 -3.76 -23.04
N THR A 191 -18.09 -4.03 -23.87
CA THR A 191 -18.12 -5.23 -24.74
C THR A 191 -16.88 -5.37 -25.60
N ALA A 192 -16.42 -4.28 -26.24
CA ALA A 192 -15.21 -4.27 -27.05
C ALA A 192 -13.95 -4.61 -26.25
N GLU A 193 -13.89 -4.20 -24.98
CA GLU A 193 -12.77 -4.51 -24.09
C GLU A 193 -12.78 -5.99 -23.70
N ARG A 194 -13.95 -6.54 -23.33
CA ARG A 194 -14.12 -7.98 -23.03
C ARG A 194 -13.69 -8.86 -24.21
N GLN A 195 -14.09 -8.48 -25.43
CA GLN A 195 -13.70 -9.18 -26.66
C GLN A 195 -12.21 -9.06 -26.97
N ALA A 196 -11.56 -7.96 -26.55
CA ALA A 196 -10.13 -7.76 -26.77
C ALA A 196 -9.26 -8.51 -25.74
N MET A 197 -9.75 -8.71 -24.52
CA MET A 197 -9.02 -9.44 -23.47
C MET A 197 -8.78 -10.92 -23.85
N GLY A 198 -9.75 -11.56 -24.50
CA GLY A 198 -9.61 -12.97 -24.90
C GLY A 198 -8.66 -13.24 -26.08
N LYS A 199 -7.97 -12.24 -26.62
CA LYS A 199 -7.15 -12.41 -27.83
C LYS A 199 -5.72 -12.84 -27.49
N PRO A 200 -5.22 -13.95 -28.07
CA PRO A 200 -3.86 -14.41 -27.80
C PRO A 200 -2.84 -13.37 -28.25
N THR A 201 -1.77 -13.23 -27.46
CA THR A 201 -0.62 -12.42 -27.84
C THR A 201 0.32 -13.27 -28.67
N LEU A 202 0.60 -12.85 -29.91
CA LEU A 202 1.57 -13.52 -30.76
C LEU A 202 2.97 -13.32 -30.16
N LEU A 203 3.72 -14.40 -30.01
CA LEU A 203 5.10 -14.37 -29.53
C LEU A 203 6.05 -14.58 -30.72
N ALA A 204 7.14 -13.83 -30.74
CA ALA A 204 8.28 -14.04 -31.61
C ALA A 204 9.09 -15.27 -31.15
N PRO A 205 10.01 -15.80 -31.98
CA PRO A 205 10.81 -16.99 -31.64
C PRO A 205 11.65 -16.87 -30.36
N ASN A 206 11.94 -15.66 -29.91
CA ASN A 206 12.63 -15.37 -28.65
C ASN A 206 11.70 -15.36 -27.41
N GLY A 207 10.42 -15.72 -27.57
CA GLY A 207 9.42 -15.75 -26.50
C GLY A 207 8.86 -14.38 -26.11
N LEU A 208 9.31 -13.29 -26.74
CA LEU A 208 8.79 -11.94 -26.52
C LEU A 208 7.57 -11.67 -27.42
N PRO A 209 6.68 -10.73 -27.07
CA PRO A 209 5.59 -10.33 -27.96
C PRO A 209 6.10 -9.91 -29.35
N ALA A 210 5.48 -10.46 -30.40
CA ALA A 210 5.84 -10.20 -31.80
C ALA A 210 5.54 -8.76 -32.25
N SER A 211 4.72 -8.03 -31.51
CA SER A 211 4.50 -6.59 -31.69
C SER A 211 4.74 -5.87 -30.37
N PRO A 212 5.48 -4.76 -30.37
CA PRO A 212 5.76 -4.01 -29.16
C PRO A 212 4.45 -3.47 -28.56
N ARG A 213 4.36 -3.49 -27.23
CA ARG A 213 3.22 -2.94 -26.50
C ARG A 213 3.12 -1.43 -26.72
N VAL A 214 1.89 -0.95 -26.94
CA VAL A 214 1.58 0.49 -26.94
C VAL A 214 1.87 1.08 -25.56
N GLN A 215 2.67 2.14 -25.51
CA GLN A 215 3.10 2.83 -24.28
C GLN A 215 2.03 3.80 -23.72
N ASP A 216 0.74 3.51 -23.94
CA ASP A 216 -0.37 4.25 -23.33
C ASP A 216 -0.99 3.41 -22.21
N PHE A 217 -0.68 3.77 -20.97
CA PHE A 217 -1.09 3.04 -19.77
C PHE A 217 -2.35 3.61 -19.11
N ARG A 218 -3.12 4.45 -19.81
CA ARG A 218 -4.36 5.00 -19.27
C ARG A 218 -5.45 3.93 -19.27
N VAL A 219 -6.24 3.90 -18.20
CA VAL A 219 -7.33 2.93 -18.00
C VAL A 219 -8.71 3.56 -18.24
N SER A 220 -8.77 4.89 -18.32
CA SER A 220 -10.02 5.63 -18.54
C SER A 220 -10.56 5.48 -19.96
N ASP A 221 -11.86 5.63 -20.09
CA ASP A 221 -12.61 5.81 -21.34
C ASP A 221 -12.06 6.90 -22.27
N LYS A 222 -11.32 7.89 -21.75
CA LYS A 222 -10.61 8.91 -22.53
C LYS A 222 -9.50 8.38 -23.46
N VAL A 223 -9.09 7.12 -23.33
CA VAL A 223 -8.22 6.46 -24.32
C VAL A 223 -9.09 6.01 -25.47
N ALA A 224 -8.81 6.41 -26.70
CA ALA A 224 -9.66 6.06 -27.85
C ALA A 224 -9.65 4.56 -28.14
N ASP A 225 -8.48 3.89 -28.10
CA ASP A 225 -8.35 2.49 -28.49
C ASP A 225 -8.84 1.50 -27.39
N PRO A 226 -9.94 0.76 -27.63
CA PRO A 226 -10.45 -0.24 -26.69
C PRO A 226 -9.48 -1.38 -26.42
N ARG A 227 -8.55 -1.69 -27.34
CA ARG A 227 -7.55 -2.74 -27.16
C ARG A 227 -6.54 -2.33 -26.10
N VAL A 228 -6.02 -1.10 -26.17
CA VAL A 228 -5.10 -0.56 -25.16
C VAL A 228 -5.75 -0.56 -23.79
N ARG A 229 -7.02 -0.13 -23.68
CA ARG A 229 -7.76 -0.18 -22.41
C ARG A 229 -7.92 -1.59 -21.88
N ALA A 230 -8.30 -2.55 -22.74
CA ALA A 230 -8.45 -3.94 -22.37
C ALA A 230 -7.15 -4.50 -21.76
N ILE A 231 -6.03 -4.30 -22.46
CA ILE A 231 -4.72 -4.79 -22.02
C ILE A 231 -4.31 -4.17 -20.66
N ASN A 232 -4.51 -2.86 -20.48
CA ASN A 232 -4.21 -2.22 -19.19
C ASN A 232 -5.10 -2.75 -18.06
N LYS A 233 -6.38 -3.06 -18.35
CA LYS A 233 -7.29 -3.66 -17.37
C LYS A 233 -6.94 -5.12 -17.07
N GLU A 234 -6.39 -5.89 -18.03
CA GLU A 234 -5.85 -7.24 -17.75
C GLU A 234 -4.74 -7.19 -16.71
N VAL A 235 -3.81 -6.24 -16.85
CA VAL A 235 -2.74 -6.03 -15.87
C VAL A 235 -3.32 -5.73 -14.49
N VAL A 236 -4.33 -4.86 -14.42
CA VAL A 236 -4.98 -4.53 -13.14
C VAL A 236 -5.69 -5.76 -12.54
N LEU A 237 -6.29 -6.62 -13.37
CA LEU A 237 -6.87 -7.90 -12.91
C LEU A 237 -5.80 -8.84 -12.38
N GLN A 238 -4.64 -8.95 -13.06
CA GLN A 238 -3.49 -9.72 -12.57
C GLN A 238 -3.01 -9.22 -11.20
N VAL A 239 -2.97 -7.90 -10.98
CA VAL A 239 -2.64 -7.32 -9.67
C VAL A 239 -3.66 -7.72 -8.60
N PHE A 240 -4.96 -7.67 -8.91
CA PHE A 240 -5.98 -8.13 -7.98
C PHE A 240 -5.87 -9.62 -7.66
N ASP A 241 -5.59 -10.47 -8.65
CA ASP A 241 -5.41 -11.90 -8.44
C ASP A 241 -4.19 -12.16 -7.52
N GLU A 242 -3.12 -11.36 -7.63
CA GLU A 242 -1.99 -11.45 -6.70
C GLU A 242 -2.35 -10.96 -5.28
N TYR A 243 -3.14 -9.90 -5.16
CA TYR A 243 -3.59 -9.35 -3.86
C TYR A 243 -4.58 -10.28 -3.15
N GLN A 244 -5.37 -11.07 -3.89
CA GLN A 244 -6.27 -12.08 -3.31
C GLN A 244 -5.54 -13.17 -2.52
N ARG A 245 -4.26 -13.40 -2.80
CA ARG A 245 -3.44 -14.33 -2.00
C ARG A 245 -3.11 -13.80 -0.60
N GLY A 246 -3.36 -12.51 -0.33
CA GLY A 246 -3.20 -11.90 0.99
C GLY A 246 -1.77 -12.01 1.53
N ILE A 247 -1.63 -12.58 2.73
CA ILE A 247 -0.33 -12.76 3.40
C ILE A 247 0.43 -14.02 2.98
N ALA A 248 -0.05 -14.79 1.99
CA ALA A 248 0.62 -16.01 1.57
C ALA A 248 2.05 -15.72 1.09
N GLY A 249 3.04 -16.35 1.72
CA GLY A 249 4.46 -16.10 1.47
C GLY A 249 5.09 -15.03 2.36
N LEU A 250 4.34 -14.40 3.26
CA LEU A 250 4.91 -13.51 4.27
C LEU A 250 5.61 -14.33 5.36
N ALA A 251 6.92 -14.14 5.50
CA ALA A 251 7.70 -14.85 6.50
C ALA A 251 7.29 -14.44 7.93
N PRO A 252 7.04 -15.41 8.86
CA PRO A 252 6.68 -15.10 10.25
C PRO A 252 7.68 -14.19 10.96
N GLU A 253 8.96 -14.28 10.60
CA GLU A 253 10.05 -13.48 11.17
C GLU A 253 9.89 -11.99 10.84
N VAL A 254 9.32 -11.66 9.67
CA VAL A 254 9.04 -10.27 9.26
C VAL A 254 7.96 -9.68 10.15
N LEU A 255 6.88 -10.42 10.41
CA LEU A 255 5.82 -10.02 11.34
C LEU A 255 6.35 -9.90 12.77
N ALA A 256 7.14 -10.87 13.23
CA ALA A 256 7.71 -10.87 14.56
C ALA A 256 8.66 -9.68 14.77
N ARG A 257 9.50 -9.36 13.77
CA ARG A 257 10.36 -8.18 13.80
C ARG A 257 9.54 -6.89 13.81
N GLY A 258 8.55 -6.79 12.92
CA GLY A 258 7.68 -5.63 12.83
C GLY A 258 6.96 -5.33 14.15
N ARG A 259 6.43 -6.37 14.80
CA ARG A 259 5.83 -6.27 16.14
C ARG A 259 6.80 -5.72 17.18
N ARG A 260 8.04 -6.24 17.23
CA ARG A 260 9.05 -5.78 18.19
C ARG A 260 9.37 -4.30 18.00
N GLU A 261 9.69 -3.90 16.77
CA GLU A 261 10.01 -2.51 16.44
C GLU A 261 8.87 -1.53 16.81
N SER A 262 7.62 -1.91 16.54
CA SER A 262 6.46 -1.08 16.91
C SER A 262 6.28 -0.94 18.42
N ILE A 263 6.59 -1.98 19.19
CA ILE A 263 6.55 -1.93 20.66
C ILE A 263 7.69 -1.06 21.17
N ASP A 264 8.90 -1.23 20.63
CA ASP A 264 10.09 -0.49 21.06
C ASP A 264 9.89 1.02 20.93
N TRP A 265 9.26 1.51 19.85
CA TRP A 265 8.96 2.95 19.71
C TRP A 265 8.03 3.49 20.79
N VAL A 266 7.03 2.72 21.22
CA VAL A 266 6.11 3.14 22.28
C VAL A 266 6.80 3.13 23.65
N GLU A 267 7.67 2.14 23.91
CA GLU A 267 8.46 2.07 25.14
C GLU A 267 9.48 3.22 25.22
N LEU A 268 10.18 3.50 24.12
CA LEU A 268 11.12 4.62 24.05
C LEU A 268 10.42 5.97 24.26
N GLU A 269 9.21 6.13 23.74
CA GLU A 269 8.42 7.36 23.91
C GLU A 269 7.99 7.53 25.38
N ARG A 270 7.63 6.44 26.06
CA ARG A 270 7.35 6.47 27.50
C ARG A 270 8.57 6.95 28.28
N ASP A 271 9.73 6.36 28.00
CA ASP A 271 10.96 6.68 28.74
C ASP A 271 11.40 8.12 28.48
N TRP A 272 11.21 8.59 27.24
CA TRP A 272 11.44 9.99 26.89
C TRP A 272 10.51 10.92 27.67
N ARG A 273 9.20 10.66 27.69
CA ARG A 273 8.21 11.44 28.46
C ARG A 273 8.54 11.49 29.96
N ALA A 274 8.92 10.36 30.54
CA ALA A 274 9.33 10.28 31.94
C ALA A 274 10.60 11.10 32.22
N THR A 275 11.54 11.13 31.28
CA THR A 275 12.81 11.87 31.42
C THR A 275 12.60 13.39 31.29
N TYR A 276 11.73 13.82 30.39
CA TYR A 276 11.56 15.23 30.04
C TYR A 276 10.29 15.88 30.61
N GLY A 277 9.49 15.14 31.38
CA GLY A 277 8.32 15.68 32.10
C GLY A 277 7.16 16.09 31.20
N VAL A 278 6.89 15.30 30.15
CA VAL A 278 5.86 15.57 29.12
C VAL A 278 4.80 14.48 29.06
#